data_AF-V4GR01-F1
#
_entry.id   AF-V4GR01-F1
#
_cell.length_a   1.000
_cell.length_b   1.000
_cell.length_c   1.000
_cell.angle_alpha   90.00
_cell.angle_beta   90.00
_cell.angle_gamma   90.00
#
_symmetry.space_group_name_H-M   'P 1'
#
loop_
_entity.id
_entity.type
_entity.pdbx_description
1 polymer ?
#
loop_
_entity_poly.entity_id
_entity_poly.type
_entity_poly.pdbx_seq_one_letter_code
_entity_poly.pdbx_strand_id
1 'polypeptide(L)'
;LPGDARVVVCSPLTDDAAAAAVRRLTAHGHRVAVVSPDPTAGAAADGDPHERFASAERDRRLAALRGRGLAVADLEFDADPVAALRGWAP
;
A
#
# COMPACT_ATOMS: atom_id res chain seq x y z
N LEU A 1 -0.17 4.32 -20.28
CA LEU A 1 -0.83 5.50 -19.68
C LEU A 1 -0.26 6.75 -20.34
N PRO A 2 -0.99 7.87 -20.38
CA PRO A 2 -0.42 9.17 -20.72
C PRO A 2 0.83 9.48 -19.86
N GLY A 3 1.77 10.26 -20.38
CA GLY A 3 3.04 10.54 -19.69
C GLY A 3 2.87 11.29 -18.37
N ASP A 4 1.84 12.13 -18.26
CA ASP A 4 1.47 12.91 -17.08
C ASP A 4 0.46 12.21 -16.16
N ALA A 5 0.11 10.95 -16.46
CA ALA A 5 -0.83 10.19 -15.65
C ALA A 5 -0.34 10.04 -14.21
N ARG A 6 -1.26 10.26 -13.27
CA ARG A 6 -1.09 9.99 -11.85
C ARG A 6 -1.84 8.72 -11.51
N VAL A 7 -1.20 7.81 -10.79
CA VAL A 7 -1.76 6.47 -10.54
C VAL A 7 -1.90 6.24 -9.05
N VAL A 8 -3.11 5.86 -8.63
CA VAL A 8 -3.36 5.32 -7.30
C VAL A 8 -3.40 3.81 -7.41
N VAL A 9 -2.56 3.13 -6.64
CA VAL A 9 -2.61 1.68 -6.50
C VAL A 9 -3.29 1.36 -5.17
N CYS A 10 -4.48 0.76 -5.24
CA CYS A 10 -5.18 0.25 -4.07
C CYS A 10 -4.93 -1.25 -3.94
N SER A 11 -4.26 -1.68 -2.87
CA SER A 11 -3.93 -3.10 -2.64
C SER A 11 -3.63 -3.37 -1.17
N PRO A 12 -4.08 -4.51 -0.61
CA PRO A 12 -3.72 -4.91 0.75
C PRO A 12 -2.26 -5.39 0.87
N LEU A 13 -1.45 -5.36 -0.20
CA LEU A 13 -0.02 -5.72 -0.13
C LEU A 13 0.25 -7.07 0.57
N THR A 14 -0.66 -8.04 0.38
CA THR A 14 -0.54 -9.40 0.91
C THR A 14 0.48 -10.23 0.13
N ASP A 15 0.92 -9.74 -1.04
CA ASP A 15 1.94 -10.32 -1.88
C ASP A 15 2.80 -9.24 -2.56
N ASP A 16 3.78 -9.67 -3.36
CA ASP A 16 4.72 -8.78 -4.04
C ASP A 16 4.21 -8.20 -5.38
N ALA A 17 3.06 -8.65 -5.88
CA ALA A 17 2.58 -8.29 -7.22
C ALA A 17 2.24 -6.80 -7.31
N ALA A 18 1.55 -6.26 -6.31
CA ALA A 18 1.25 -4.83 -6.23
C ALA A 18 2.51 -3.98 -6.10
N ALA A 19 3.47 -4.40 -5.27
CA ALA A 19 4.76 -3.73 -5.16
C ALA A 19 5.54 -3.75 -6.49
N ALA A 20 5.46 -4.85 -7.25
CA ALA A 20 6.05 -4.94 -8.59
C ALA A 20 5.37 -3.99 -9.59
N ALA A 21 4.04 -3.87 -9.54
CA ALA A 21 3.30 -2.92 -10.36
C ALA A 21 3.71 -1.47 -10.05
N VAL A 22 3.79 -1.10 -8.77
CA VAL A 22 4.25 0.23 -8.33
C VAL A 22 5.67 0.54 -8.83
N ARG A 23 6.59 -0.43 -8.75
CA ARG A 23 7.96 -0.29 -9.30
C ARG A 23 7.95 -0.04 -10.80
N ARG A 24 7.12 -0.76 -11.56
CA ARG A 24 7.01 -0.56 -13.00
C ARG A 24 6.45 0.82 -13.31
N LEU A 25 5.36 1.23 -12.68
CA LEU A 25 4.73 2.53 -12.91
C LEU A 25 5.70 3.69 -12.62
N THR A 26 6.41 3.62 -11.50
CA THR A 26 7.44 4.64 -11.16
C THR A 26 8.61 4.64 -12.13
N ALA A 27 9.08 3.48 -12.58
CA ALA A 27 10.13 3.38 -13.59
C ALA A 27 9.73 3.99 -14.96
N HIS A 28 8.43 3.98 -15.28
CA HIS A 28 7.89 4.64 -16.48
C HIS A 28 7.63 6.14 -16.28
N GLY A 29 8.02 6.73 -15.13
CA GLY A 29 7.89 8.15 -14.86
C GLY A 29 6.53 8.58 -14.30
N HIS A 30 5.62 7.65 -13.99
CA HIS A 30 4.34 8.01 -13.41
C HIS A 30 4.46 8.37 -11.93
N ARG A 31 3.71 9.40 -11.50
CA ARG A 31 3.55 9.71 -10.08
C ARG A 31 2.57 8.71 -9.45
N VAL A 32 3.02 8.00 -8.44
CA VAL A 32 2.24 6.92 -7.80
C VAL A 32 1.95 7.24 -6.33
N ALA A 33 0.72 6.96 -5.88
CA ALA A 33 0.37 6.78 -4.48
C ALA A 33 -0.12 5.33 -4.27
N VAL A 34 0.06 4.84 -3.06
CA VAL A 34 -0.44 3.54 -2.62
C VAL A 34 -1.43 3.76 -1.50
N VAL A 35 -2.58 3.10 -1.60
CA VAL A 35 -3.55 2.96 -0.53
C VAL A 35 -3.63 1.49 -0.18
N SER A 36 -3.43 1.17 1.10
CA SER A 36 -3.39 -0.21 1.58
C SER A 36 -4.40 -0.43 2.69
N PRO A 37 -5.59 -0.98 2.38
CA PRO A 37 -6.53 -1.46 3.41
C PRO A 37 -5.95 -2.66 4.13
N ASP A 38 -5.98 -2.72 5.46
CA ASP A 38 -5.36 -3.75 6.31
C ASP A 38 -6.33 -4.86 6.70
N PRO A 39 -6.30 -6.04 6.03
CA PRO A 39 -7.12 -7.17 6.42
C PRO A 39 -6.54 -7.94 7.62
N THR A 40 -5.34 -7.57 8.09
CA THR A 40 -4.70 -8.12 9.30
C THR A 40 -4.92 -7.24 10.53
N ALA A 41 -5.64 -6.12 10.37
CA ALA A 41 -6.03 -5.27 11.48
C ALA A 41 -6.82 -6.09 12.51
N GLY A 42 -6.33 -6.10 13.76
CA GLY A 42 -6.93 -6.88 14.85
C GLY A 42 -6.29 -8.24 15.13
N ALA A 43 -5.25 -8.65 14.38
CA ALA A 43 -4.39 -9.75 14.78
C ALA A 43 -3.67 -9.39 16.11
N ALA A 44 -4.29 -9.74 17.24
CA ALA A 44 -3.74 -9.49 18.56
C ALA A 44 -2.43 -10.28 18.77
N ALA A 45 -1.67 -9.94 19.83
CA ALA A 45 -0.52 -10.75 20.24
C ALA A 45 -0.89 -12.24 20.48
N ASP A 46 -2.16 -12.47 20.81
CA ASP A 46 -2.80 -13.78 21.05
C ASP A 46 -3.46 -14.38 19.79
N GLY A 47 -3.38 -13.70 18.64
CA GLY A 47 -3.88 -14.19 17.34
C GLY A 47 -3.08 -15.36 16.79
N ASP A 48 -3.60 -16.02 15.75
CA ASP A 48 -2.95 -17.18 15.15
C ASP A 48 -1.54 -16.82 14.63
N PRO A 49 -0.50 -17.64 14.87
CA PRO A 49 0.83 -17.43 14.29
C PRO A 49 0.84 -17.04 12.81
N HIS A 50 -0.07 -17.59 12.00
CA HIS A 50 -0.21 -17.29 10.59
C HIS A 50 -0.65 -15.84 10.33
N GLU A 51 -1.57 -15.31 11.13
CA GLU A 51 -2.07 -13.93 11.01
C GLU A 51 -0.97 -12.92 11.36
N ARG A 52 -0.22 -13.18 12.44
CA ARG A 52 0.92 -12.34 12.84
C ARG A 52 2.02 -12.33 11.78
N PHE A 53 2.30 -13.49 11.18
CA PHE A 53 3.26 -13.59 10.09
C PHE A 53 2.80 -12.79 8.86
N ALA A 54 1.52 -12.90 8.48
CA ALA A 54 0.95 -12.15 7.37
C ALA A 54 1.04 -10.62 7.59
N SER A 55 0.74 -10.16 8.82
CA SER A 55 0.86 -8.75 9.22
C SER A 55 2.31 -8.26 9.10
N ALA A 56 3.27 -9.00 9.65
CA ALA A 56 4.69 -8.64 9.57
C ALA A 56 5.24 -8.58 8.13
N GLU A 57 4.83 -9.54 7.28
CA GLU A 57 5.20 -9.57 5.87
C GLU A 57 4.62 -8.38 5.09
N ARG A 58 3.37 -8.01 5.38
CA ARG A 58 2.73 -6.82 4.83
C ARG A 58 3.47 -5.54 5.27
N ASP A 59 3.79 -5.41 6.56
CA ASP A 59 4.55 -4.28 7.10
C ASP A 59 5.90 -4.11 6.41
N ARG A 60 6.59 -5.23 6.14
CA ARG A 60 7.84 -5.23 5.39
C ARG A 60 7.68 -4.64 3.99
N ARG A 61 6.59 -4.99 3.29
CA ARG A 61 6.28 -4.46 1.95
C ARG A 61 5.93 -2.97 2.00
N LEU A 62 5.14 -2.55 2.98
CA LEU A 62 4.81 -1.13 3.22
C LEU A 62 6.06 -0.31 3.50
N ALA A 63 6.93 -0.79 4.40
CA ALA A 63 8.21 -0.15 4.73
C ALA A 63 9.11 -0.03 3.50
N ALA A 64 9.17 -1.06 2.64
CA ALA A 64 9.93 -1.01 1.40
C ALA A 64 9.40 0.04 0.41
N LEU A 65 8.08 0.25 0.34
CA LEU A 65 7.50 1.31 -0.50
C LEU A 65 7.77 2.70 0.08
N ARG A 66 7.56 2.89 1.39
CA ARG A 66 7.86 4.15 2.09
C ARG A 66 9.34 4.54 1.98
N GLY A 67 10.25 3.57 2.13
CA GLY A 67 11.70 3.77 1.98
C GLY A 67 12.13 4.21 0.56
N ARG A 68 11.26 4.06 -0.45
CA ARG A 68 11.48 4.58 -1.81
C ARG A 68 10.88 5.98 -2.02
N GLY A 69 10.39 6.63 -0.97
CA GLY A 69 9.76 7.95 -1.02
C GLY A 69 8.35 7.94 -1.59
N LEU A 70 7.69 6.79 -1.67
CA LEU A 70 6.30 6.70 -2.14
C LEU A 70 5.33 7.22 -1.08
N ALA A 71 4.30 7.92 -1.53
CA ALA A 71 3.15 8.23 -0.69
C ALA A 71 2.34 6.95 -0.44
N VAL A 72 2.29 6.50 0.82
CA VAL A 72 1.61 5.27 1.22
C VAL A 72 0.64 5.60 2.36
N ALA A 73 -0.65 5.44 2.08
CA ALA A 73 -1.69 5.41 3.10
C ALA A 73 -1.94 3.96 3.50
N ASP A 74 -1.76 3.66 4.78
CA ASP A 74 -2.07 2.35 5.36
C ASP A 74 -3.26 2.55 6.27
N LEU A 75 -4.33 1.83 5.97
CA LEU A 75 -5.66 2.12 6.45
C LEU A 75 -6.23 0.87 7.11
N GLU A 76 -7.00 1.04 8.18
CA GLU A 76 -7.88 -0.03 8.65
C GLU A 76 -8.82 -0.46 7.51
N PHE A 77 -9.22 -1.73 7.50
CA PHE A 77 -9.97 -2.33 6.39
C PHE A 77 -11.22 -1.55 5.98
N ASP A 78 -11.95 -0.98 6.94
CA ASP A 78 -13.21 -0.26 6.72
C ASP A 78 -13.05 1.26 6.53
N ALA A 79 -11.82 1.79 6.54
CA ALA A 79 -11.59 3.22 6.37
C ALA A 79 -11.78 3.68 4.90
N ASP A 80 -12.24 4.92 4.72
CA ASP A 80 -12.45 5.50 3.38
C ASP A 80 -11.12 5.73 2.64
N PRO A 81 -10.86 5.00 1.53
CA PRO A 81 -9.62 5.13 0.77
C PRO A 81 -9.49 6.47 0.04
N VAL A 82 -10.61 7.14 -0.27
CA VAL A 82 -10.60 8.44 -0.94
C VAL A 82 -10.19 9.54 0.03
N ALA A 83 -10.63 9.46 1.28
CA ALA A 83 -10.22 10.40 2.32
C ALA A 83 -8.69 10.45 2.49
N ALA A 84 -8.03 9.29 2.43
CA ALA A 84 -6.58 9.18 2.55
C ALA A 84 -5.80 9.86 1.41
N LEU A 85 -6.44 10.13 0.27
CA LEU A 85 -5.83 10.75 -0.90
C LEU A 85 -6.02 12.27 -0.95
N ARG A 86 -6.76 12.88 -0.01
CA ARG A 86 -7.08 14.32 -0.04
C ARG A 86 -5.86 15.26 -0.02
N GLY A 87 -4.72 14.80 0.49
CA GLY A 87 -3.44 15.53 0.45
C GLY A 87 -2.48 15.08 -0.66
N TRP A 88 -2.84 14.06 -1.43
CA TRP A 88 -2.09 13.59 -2.60
C TRP A 88 -2.71 14.07 -3.92
N ALA A 89 -4.03 14.24 -3.95
CA ALA A 89 -4.75 15.06 -4.91
C ALA A 89 -4.23 16.53 -4.83
N PRO A 90 -4.28 17.31 -5.92
CA PRO A 90 -3.69 18.65 -5.99
C PRO A 90 -4.16 19.58 -4.87
#